data_AF-A0A7W9X3V1-F1
#
_entry.id   AF-A0A7W9X3V1-F1
#
_cell.length_a   1.000
_cell.length_b   1.000
_cell.length_c   1.000
_cell.angle_alpha   90.00
_cell.angle_beta   90.00
_cell.angle_gamma   90.00
#
_symmetry.space_group_name_H-M   'P 1'
#
loop_
_entity.id
_entity.type
_entity.pdbx_description
1 polymer ?
#
loop_
_entity_poly.entity_id
_entity_poly.type
_entity_poly.pdbx_seq_one_letter_code
_entity_poly.pdbx_strand_id
1 'polypeptide(L)'
;MLVRQAALALLLCASGSAWAGFPTFCDRSRDLNATEQDRVLRFAGVVKQELARSNGKVALIARAGTDLSRFDLVYSHAGVALRDTPDSPWAVRQLYYECDEARPYIFDQGIAGFALGADAPGKGHIALMFLPDDDSASLERAARDKALALALLAGQYSANAYAYGTKYQNCNQWVAELMASAWGGAAGEGNARKKAQAWLRANDYVPGPVKVPSHFTMFAGQFVPLVHVDDHPVEDLHALSLQVSVPASIEAFVQRRAPDTQRVEICHDERRIVVRRGWTPLGASCEPQPGDEVIAIAP
;
A
#
# COMPACT_ATOMS: atom_id res chain seq x y z
N MET A 1 14.97 -73.50 6.14
CA MET A 1 14.99 -72.39 7.12
C MET A 1 15.27 -71.13 6.34
N LEU A 2 14.21 -70.36 6.03
CA LEU A 2 13.90 -69.09 6.71
C LEU A 2 14.90 -68.01 6.28
N VAL A 3 14.55 -67.09 5.38
CA VAL A 3 14.07 -65.70 5.66
C VAL A 3 14.47 -64.92 4.38
N ARG A 4 13.76 -63.99 3.73
CA ARG A 4 12.47 -63.30 3.88
C ARG A 4 12.17 -62.64 2.54
N GLN A 5 10.89 -62.62 2.18
CA GLN A 5 10.30 -61.65 1.27
C GLN A 5 10.48 -60.22 1.82
N ALA A 6 10.82 -59.26 0.96
CA ALA A 6 10.52 -57.84 1.16
C ALA A 6 10.75 -57.06 -0.14
N ALA A 7 9.93 -57.31 -1.15
CA ALA A 7 9.68 -56.36 -2.22
C ALA A 7 8.25 -55.86 -2.04
N LEU A 8 8.05 -54.83 -1.23
CA LEU A 8 6.83 -54.04 -1.24
C LEU A 8 7.08 -52.65 -0.64
N ALA A 9 6.74 -51.64 -1.43
CA ALA A 9 6.27 -50.31 -1.02
C ALA A 9 7.21 -49.40 -0.22
N LEU A 10 8.04 -48.63 -0.94
CA LEU A 10 8.34 -47.23 -0.57
C LEU A 10 8.18 -46.35 -1.82
N LEU A 11 6.92 -46.14 -2.21
CA LEU A 11 6.52 -45.21 -3.29
C LEU A 11 5.45 -44.21 -2.79
N LEU A 12 5.48 -43.87 -1.50
CA LEU A 12 4.66 -42.78 -0.95
C LEU A 12 5.52 -41.94 -0.02
N CYS A 13 6.15 -40.92 -0.60
CA CYS A 13 6.44 -39.61 0.03
C CYS A 13 6.92 -38.63 -1.06
N ALA A 14 6.29 -38.64 -2.23
CA ALA A 14 6.21 -37.44 -3.06
C ALA A 14 4.92 -36.71 -2.69
N SER A 15 4.74 -36.47 -1.38
CA SER A 15 3.79 -35.50 -0.90
C SER A 15 4.36 -34.17 -1.36
N GLY A 16 3.84 -33.65 -2.47
CA GLY A 16 4.05 -32.25 -2.82
C GLY A 16 3.83 -31.44 -1.55
N SER A 17 4.75 -30.53 -1.27
CA SER A 17 4.65 -29.59 -0.17
C SER A 17 3.35 -28.80 -0.33
N ALA A 18 2.24 -29.36 0.15
CA ALA A 18 1.04 -28.62 0.44
C ALA A 18 1.42 -27.77 1.64
N TRP A 19 2.04 -26.62 1.37
CA TRP A 19 2.04 -25.52 2.31
C TRP A 19 0.58 -25.14 2.47
N ALA A 20 -0.08 -25.74 3.45
CA ALA A 20 -1.22 -25.11 4.11
C ALA A 20 -0.65 -23.90 4.89
N GLY A 21 -0.16 -22.91 4.13
CA GLY A 21 0.26 -21.64 4.66
C GLY A 21 -0.97 -20.86 5.08
N PHE A 22 -0.85 -20.09 6.15
CA PHE A 22 -1.78 -19.01 6.40
C PHE A 22 -1.84 -18.12 5.14
N PRO A 23 -3.02 -17.62 4.72
CA PRO A 23 -3.09 -16.74 3.55
C PRO A 23 -2.11 -15.58 3.77
N THR A 24 -1.11 -15.49 2.90
CA THR A 24 0.04 -14.59 3.07
C THR A 24 -0.04 -13.41 2.12
N PHE A 25 0.79 -12.41 2.38
CA PHE A 25 1.07 -11.25 1.51
C PHE A 25 1.38 -11.60 0.04
N CYS A 26 1.76 -12.86 -0.22
CA CYS A 26 2.11 -13.38 -1.55
C CYS A 26 1.15 -14.49 -2.03
N ASP A 27 -0.01 -14.64 -1.41
CA ASP A 27 -1.01 -15.58 -1.91
C ASP A 27 -1.52 -15.12 -3.27
N ARG A 28 -1.57 -16.03 -4.24
CA ARG A 28 -1.83 -15.67 -5.64
C ARG A 28 -3.24 -15.09 -5.75
N SER A 29 -3.34 -13.97 -6.49
CA SER A 29 -4.61 -13.31 -6.81
C SER A 29 -5.65 -14.34 -7.27
N ARG A 30 -6.80 -14.38 -6.59
CA ARG A 30 -7.95 -15.21 -6.99
C ARG A 30 -8.35 -14.88 -8.43
N ASP A 31 -8.73 -15.91 -9.19
CA ASP A 31 -9.35 -15.72 -10.49
C ASP A 31 -10.67 -14.94 -10.32
N LEU A 32 -10.70 -13.72 -10.84
CA LEU A 32 -11.88 -12.87 -10.85
C LEU A 32 -12.84 -13.30 -11.95
N ASN A 33 -14.13 -13.42 -11.65
CA ASN A 33 -15.14 -13.63 -12.68
C ASN A 33 -15.41 -12.35 -13.48
N ALA A 34 -16.13 -12.46 -14.60
CA ALA A 34 -16.38 -11.32 -15.50
C ALA A 34 -17.13 -10.16 -14.82
N THR A 35 -18.07 -10.45 -13.91
CA THR A 35 -18.81 -9.44 -13.15
C THR A 35 -17.90 -8.69 -12.17
N GLU A 36 -17.01 -9.41 -11.49
CA GLU A 36 -16.01 -8.81 -10.61
C GLU A 36 -15.01 -7.95 -11.40
N GLN A 37 -14.55 -8.43 -12.55
CA GLN A 37 -13.67 -7.67 -13.43
C GLN A 37 -14.35 -6.39 -13.95
N ASP A 38 -15.58 -6.47 -14.45
CA ASP A 38 -16.35 -5.30 -14.91
C ASP A 38 -16.51 -4.28 -13.77
N ARG A 39 -16.85 -4.74 -12.57
CA ARG A 39 -16.97 -3.88 -11.38
C ARG A 39 -15.68 -3.13 -11.07
N VAL A 40 -14.55 -3.83 -11.01
CA VAL A 40 -13.26 -3.18 -10.72
C VAL A 40 -12.84 -2.25 -11.84
N LEU A 41 -13.11 -2.58 -13.10
CA LEU A 41 -12.81 -1.70 -14.23
C LEU A 41 -13.66 -0.42 -14.21
N ARG A 42 -14.94 -0.52 -13.86
CA ARG A 42 -15.80 0.66 -13.64
C ARG A 42 -15.31 1.51 -12.48
N PHE A 43 -14.94 0.87 -11.36
CA PHE A 43 -14.35 1.56 -10.21
C PHE A 43 -13.06 2.30 -10.58
N ALA A 44 -12.14 1.63 -11.27
CA ALA A 44 -10.93 2.26 -11.80
C ALA A 44 -11.24 3.38 -12.81
N GLY A 45 -12.32 3.25 -13.57
CA GLY A 45 -12.84 4.30 -14.45
C GLY A 45 -13.20 5.57 -13.70
N VAL A 46 -13.89 5.45 -12.55
CA VAL A 46 -14.24 6.59 -11.68
C VAL A 46 -12.97 7.22 -11.08
N VAL A 47 -12.02 6.41 -10.61
CA VAL A 47 -10.71 6.91 -10.12
C VAL A 47 -9.98 7.72 -11.19
N LYS A 48 -9.94 7.22 -12.43
CA LYS A 48 -9.36 7.94 -13.58
C LYS A 48 -10.10 9.25 -13.87
N GLN A 49 -11.41 9.29 -13.73
CA GLN A 49 -12.20 10.51 -13.92
C GLN A 49 -11.89 11.56 -12.86
N GLU A 50 -11.76 11.19 -11.58
CA GLU A 50 -11.35 12.13 -10.53
C GLU A 50 -9.92 12.66 -10.75
N LEU A 51 -8.98 11.78 -11.11
CA LEU A 51 -7.62 12.18 -11.50
C LEU A 51 -7.64 13.18 -12.67
N ALA A 52 -8.45 12.92 -13.71
CA ALA A 52 -8.59 13.84 -14.83
C ALA A 52 -9.26 15.18 -14.44
N ARG A 53 -10.27 15.15 -13.56
CA ARG A 53 -10.99 16.35 -13.08
C ARG A 53 -10.08 17.28 -12.27
N SER A 54 -9.10 16.73 -11.57
CA SER A 54 -8.14 17.54 -10.78
C SER A 54 -7.33 18.53 -11.62
N ASN A 55 -7.19 18.27 -12.92
CA ASN A 55 -6.29 18.97 -13.85
C ASN A 55 -4.80 18.97 -13.40
N GLY A 56 -4.44 18.22 -12.37
CA GLY A 56 -3.08 18.04 -11.88
C GLY A 56 -2.29 17.05 -12.73
N LYS A 57 -0.98 16.98 -12.45
CA LYS A 57 -0.04 16.01 -13.06
C LYS A 57 0.40 14.91 -12.11
N VAL A 58 0.15 15.10 -10.82
CA VAL A 58 0.51 14.17 -9.76
C VAL A 58 -0.58 14.15 -8.70
N ALA A 59 -0.78 13.00 -8.07
CA ALA A 59 -1.58 12.87 -6.86
C ALA A 59 -0.98 11.80 -5.95
N LEU A 60 -1.13 11.93 -4.64
CA LEU A 60 -0.94 10.79 -3.76
C LEU A 60 -2.18 9.91 -3.85
N ILE A 61 -1.98 8.59 -3.89
CA ILE A 61 -3.07 7.63 -4.00
C ILE A 61 -2.87 6.50 -2.99
N ALA A 62 -3.94 6.06 -2.34
CA ALA A 62 -3.94 4.90 -1.45
C ALA A 62 -5.09 3.95 -1.80
N ARG A 63 -4.91 2.65 -1.53
CA ARG A 63 -5.95 1.63 -1.69
C ARG A 63 -6.09 0.75 -0.45
N ALA A 64 -7.30 0.23 -0.27
CA ALA A 64 -7.53 -0.97 0.54
C ALA A 64 -7.10 -2.19 -0.27
N GLY A 65 -5.95 -2.76 0.09
CA GLY A 65 -5.36 -3.95 -0.52
C GLY A 65 -5.66 -5.17 0.32
N THR A 66 -4.81 -5.36 1.32
CA THR A 66 -4.93 -6.39 2.36
C THR A 66 -5.93 -5.98 3.41
N ASP A 67 -6.72 -6.93 3.91
CA ASP A 67 -7.63 -6.69 5.03
C ASP A 67 -6.85 -6.46 6.33
N LEU A 68 -6.74 -5.19 6.71
CA LEU A 68 -6.08 -4.74 7.94
C LEU A 68 -7.10 -4.26 8.99
N SER A 69 -8.38 -4.64 8.87
CA SER A 69 -9.43 -4.25 9.82
C SER A 69 -9.13 -4.67 11.26
N ARG A 70 -8.43 -5.80 11.46
CA ARG A 70 -7.92 -6.26 12.77
C ARG A 70 -6.93 -5.28 13.44
N PHE A 71 -6.42 -4.31 12.71
CA PHE A 71 -5.51 -3.26 13.16
C PHE A 71 -6.13 -1.87 13.03
N ASP A 72 -7.45 -1.79 12.80
CA ASP A 72 -8.21 -0.55 12.58
C ASP A 72 -7.71 0.29 11.39
N LEU A 73 -7.21 -0.39 10.33
CA LEU A 73 -6.73 0.25 9.10
C LEU A 73 -7.63 -0.10 7.91
N VAL A 74 -8.02 0.93 7.15
CA VAL A 74 -8.78 0.79 5.90
C VAL A 74 -7.84 0.58 4.72
N TYR A 75 -6.84 1.46 4.57
CA TYR A 75 -5.90 1.40 3.46
C TYR A 75 -4.63 0.66 3.89
N SER A 76 -4.10 -0.17 2.98
CA SER A 76 -2.89 -0.96 3.22
C SER A 76 -1.70 -0.47 2.40
N HIS A 77 -1.95 0.22 1.28
CA HIS A 77 -0.92 0.53 0.29
C HIS A 77 -1.10 1.92 -0.30
N ALA A 78 0.00 2.66 -0.46
CA ALA A 78 0.05 3.98 -1.06
C ALA A 78 1.07 4.03 -2.20
N GLY A 79 0.87 4.98 -3.11
CA GLY A 79 1.76 5.31 -4.21
C GLY A 79 1.57 6.74 -4.69
N VAL A 80 2.27 7.09 -5.78
CA VAL A 80 2.19 8.39 -6.42
C VAL A 80 1.62 8.20 -7.82
N ALA A 81 0.39 8.67 -8.05
CA ALA A 81 -0.22 8.69 -9.37
C ALA A 81 0.41 9.80 -10.20
N LEU A 82 0.95 9.47 -11.37
CA LEU A 82 1.59 10.38 -12.32
C LEU A 82 0.83 10.37 -13.64
N ARG A 83 0.61 11.58 -14.17
CA ARG A 83 0.02 11.80 -15.49
C ARG A 83 1.07 11.64 -16.60
N ASP A 84 0.61 11.37 -17.81
CA ASP A 84 1.40 11.39 -19.04
C ASP A 84 2.60 10.43 -18.95
N THR A 85 2.33 9.20 -18.52
CA THR A 85 3.31 8.11 -18.55
C THR A 85 3.31 7.43 -19.92
N PRO A 86 4.42 6.81 -20.36
CA PRO A 86 4.52 6.24 -21.71
C PRO A 86 3.39 5.25 -22.06
N ASP A 87 2.94 4.45 -21.10
CA ASP A 87 2.04 3.31 -21.32
C ASP A 87 0.58 3.59 -20.91
N SER A 88 0.29 4.72 -20.26
CA SER A 88 -1.05 5.06 -19.75
C SER A 88 -1.18 6.56 -19.47
N PRO A 89 -2.38 7.16 -19.64
CA PRO A 89 -2.63 8.55 -19.22
C PRO A 89 -2.31 8.80 -17.74
N TRP A 90 -2.48 7.77 -16.91
CA TRP A 90 -2.10 7.76 -15.50
C TRP A 90 -1.51 6.42 -15.09
N ALA A 91 -0.40 6.44 -14.36
CA ALA A 91 0.16 5.27 -13.68
C ALA A 91 0.56 5.61 -12.25
N VAL A 92 0.44 4.64 -11.35
CA VAL A 92 0.84 4.74 -9.95
C VAL A 92 2.25 4.20 -9.80
N ARG A 93 3.19 5.07 -9.47
CA ARG A 93 4.53 4.69 -9.05
C ARG A 93 4.50 4.28 -7.59
N GLN A 94 4.92 3.07 -7.32
CA GLN A 94 4.86 2.47 -5.98
C GLN A 94 6.03 1.53 -5.74
N LEU A 95 6.34 1.28 -4.47
CA LEU A 95 7.17 0.14 -4.09
C LEU A 95 6.29 -1.12 -4.11
N TYR A 96 6.58 -2.00 -5.05
CA TYR A 96 5.93 -3.29 -5.21
C TYR A 96 6.90 -4.42 -4.80
N TYR A 97 6.42 -5.42 -4.07
CA TYR A 97 7.23 -6.59 -3.74
C TYR A 97 6.91 -7.73 -4.71
N GLU A 98 7.89 -8.16 -5.50
CA GLU A 98 7.74 -9.29 -6.41
C GLU A 98 7.99 -10.58 -5.64
N CYS A 99 6.92 -11.34 -5.39
CA CYS A 99 6.93 -12.54 -4.57
C CYS A 99 7.75 -13.67 -5.19
N ASP A 100 7.68 -13.85 -6.52
CA ASP A 100 8.40 -14.93 -7.20
C ASP A 100 9.92 -14.69 -7.20
N GLU A 101 10.34 -13.42 -7.19
CA GLU A 101 11.76 -13.03 -7.16
C GLU A 101 12.26 -12.64 -5.75
N ALA A 102 11.37 -12.66 -4.77
CA ALA A 102 11.60 -12.28 -3.38
C ALA A 102 12.28 -10.91 -3.19
N ARG A 103 11.98 -9.92 -4.05
CA ARG A 103 12.62 -8.60 -4.02
C ARG A 103 11.67 -7.42 -4.21
N PRO A 104 11.92 -6.28 -3.56
CA PRO A 104 11.17 -5.05 -3.81
C PRO A 104 11.65 -4.34 -5.08
N TYR A 105 10.71 -3.65 -5.72
CA TYR A 105 10.90 -2.86 -6.92
C TYR A 105 10.14 -1.55 -6.86
N ILE A 106 10.59 -0.57 -7.64
CA ILE A 106 9.74 0.56 -8.00
C ILE A 106 9.05 0.20 -9.31
N PHE A 107 7.72 0.18 -9.27
CA PHE A 107 6.89 -0.25 -10.38
C PHE A 107 5.84 0.81 -10.70
N ASP A 108 5.59 1.02 -11.99
CA ASP A 108 4.55 1.92 -12.49
C ASP A 108 3.36 1.07 -12.93
N GLN A 109 2.27 1.12 -12.17
CA GLN A 109 1.06 0.33 -12.43
C GLN A 109 -0.07 1.21 -12.96
N GLY A 110 -0.74 0.81 -14.03
CA GLY A 110 -1.95 1.50 -14.48
C GLY A 110 -3.06 1.48 -13.41
N ILE A 111 -3.93 2.50 -13.38
CA ILE A 111 -4.98 2.66 -12.34
C ILE A 111 -5.86 1.42 -12.17
N ALA A 112 -6.18 0.71 -13.26
CA ALA A 112 -6.96 -0.53 -13.20
C ALA A 112 -6.22 -1.64 -12.43
N GLY A 113 -4.93 -1.86 -12.74
CA GLY A 113 -4.10 -2.82 -11.99
C GLY A 113 -3.91 -2.40 -10.53
N PHE A 114 -3.81 -1.10 -10.28
CA PHE A 114 -3.74 -0.59 -8.91
C PHE A 114 -5.06 -0.83 -8.15
N ALA A 115 -6.22 -0.65 -8.78
CA ALA A 115 -7.51 -0.95 -8.15
C ALA A 115 -7.74 -2.46 -7.94
N LEU A 116 -7.24 -3.30 -8.85
CA LEU A 116 -7.38 -4.76 -8.80
C LEU A 116 -6.57 -5.43 -7.69
N GLY A 117 -5.46 -4.82 -7.23
CA GLY A 117 -4.64 -5.37 -6.15
C GLY A 117 -5.27 -5.31 -4.75
N ALA A 118 -6.60 -5.31 -4.67
CA ALA A 118 -7.40 -5.42 -3.47
C ALA A 118 -7.85 -6.87 -3.27
N ASP A 119 -7.60 -7.43 -2.09
CA ASP A 119 -7.91 -8.82 -1.74
C ASP A 119 -9.43 -9.10 -1.70
N ALA A 120 -10.27 -8.07 -1.86
CA ALA A 120 -11.72 -8.15 -1.79
C ALA A 120 -12.41 -7.56 -3.06
N PRO A 121 -12.65 -8.33 -4.13
CA PRO A 121 -13.25 -7.81 -5.37
C PRO A 121 -14.71 -7.31 -5.21
N GLY A 122 -15.38 -7.68 -4.11
CA GLY A 122 -16.73 -7.19 -3.77
C GLY A 122 -16.76 -5.82 -3.11
N LYS A 123 -15.64 -5.34 -2.55
CA LYS A 123 -15.55 -4.07 -1.83
C LYS A 123 -14.19 -3.42 -1.99
N GLY A 124 -14.15 -2.15 -2.35
CA GLY A 124 -12.89 -1.43 -2.55
C GLY A 124 -12.95 -0.02 -2.01
N HIS A 125 -11.80 0.50 -1.62
CA HIS A 125 -11.61 1.88 -1.18
C HIS A 125 -10.33 2.43 -1.78
N ILE A 126 -10.39 3.63 -2.34
CA ILE A 126 -9.27 4.41 -2.83
C ILE A 126 -9.38 5.83 -2.28
N ALA A 127 -8.27 6.36 -1.79
CA ALA A 127 -8.13 7.77 -1.47
C ALA A 127 -7.17 8.44 -2.46
N LEU A 128 -7.52 9.64 -2.87
CA LEU A 128 -6.73 10.55 -3.69
C LEU A 128 -6.49 11.83 -2.90
N MET A 129 -5.26 12.33 -2.94
CA MET A 129 -4.92 13.65 -2.41
C MET A 129 -4.27 14.48 -3.52
N PHE A 130 -4.91 15.60 -3.84
CA PHE A 130 -4.43 16.59 -4.79
C PHE A 130 -3.81 17.75 -4.00
N LEU A 131 -2.48 17.80 -4.02
CA LEU A 131 -1.69 18.76 -3.25
C LEU A 131 -1.73 20.15 -3.91
N PRO A 132 -1.49 21.23 -3.15
CA PRO A 132 -1.27 22.57 -3.71
C PRO A 132 -0.16 22.59 -4.77
N ASP A 133 -0.21 23.57 -5.69
CA ASP A 133 0.61 23.58 -6.91
C ASP A 133 2.13 23.39 -6.66
N ASP A 134 2.70 24.08 -5.66
CA ASP A 134 4.14 23.98 -5.36
C ASP A 134 4.54 22.61 -4.80
N ASP A 135 3.71 22.06 -3.92
CA ASP A 135 3.92 20.73 -3.32
C ASP A 135 3.72 19.63 -4.38
N SER A 136 2.72 19.79 -5.24
CA SER A 136 2.46 18.94 -6.42
C SER A 136 3.64 18.99 -7.40
N ALA A 137 4.12 20.17 -7.78
CA ALA A 137 5.24 20.29 -8.73
C ALA A 137 6.54 19.67 -8.18
N SER A 138 6.77 19.82 -6.88
CA SER A 138 7.94 19.20 -6.22
C SER A 138 7.82 17.69 -6.12
N LEU A 139 6.65 17.18 -5.75
CA LEU A 139 6.37 15.73 -5.74
C LEU A 139 6.47 15.12 -7.14
N GLU A 140 5.94 15.79 -8.17
CA GLU A 140 6.03 15.32 -9.55
C GLU A 140 7.50 15.18 -9.99
N ARG A 141 8.33 16.21 -9.76
CA ARG A 141 9.76 16.17 -10.12
C ARG A 141 10.47 15.02 -9.41
N ALA A 142 10.28 14.89 -8.10
CA ALA A 142 10.90 13.84 -7.32
C ALA A 142 10.44 12.44 -7.75
N ALA A 143 9.14 12.27 -7.97
CA ALA A 143 8.58 11.00 -8.40
C ALA A 143 9.05 10.60 -9.80
N ARG A 144 9.28 11.55 -10.72
CA ARG A 144 9.81 11.30 -12.07
C ARG A 144 11.31 11.02 -12.10
N ASP A 145 12.07 11.50 -11.12
CA ASP A 145 13.49 11.21 -10.96
C ASP A 145 13.70 9.72 -10.61
N LYS A 146 14.05 8.92 -11.62
CA LYS A 146 14.31 7.48 -11.47
C LYS A 146 15.50 7.21 -10.55
N ALA A 147 16.52 8.07 -10.56
CA ALA A 147 17.70 7.88 -9.71
C ALA A 147 17.34 8.09 -8.24
N LEU A 148 16.55 9.13 -7.93
CA LEU A 148 16.03 9.35 -6.58
C LEU A 148 15.10 8.21 -6.14
N ALA A 149 14.14 7.81 -6.98
CA ALA A 149 13.20 6.73 -6.67
C ALA A 149 13.93 5.42 -6.29
N LEU A 150 14.99 5.08 -7.02
CA LEU A 150 15.84 3.92 -6.75
C LEU A 150 16.78 4.12 -5.55
N ALA A 151 17.32 5.33 -5.34
CA ALA A 151 18.14 5.63 -4.17
C ALA A 151 17.36 5.54 -2.84
N LEU A 152 16.04 5.69 -2.91
CA LEU A 152 15.11 5.50 -1.80
C LEU A 152 14.67 4.05 -1.60
N LEU A 153 14.89 3.15 -2.56
CA LEU A 153 14.52 1.74 -2.45
C LEU A 153 15.53 0.98 -1.58
N ALA A 154 15.05 0.28 -0.56
CA ALA A 154 15.85 -0.65 0.23
C ALA A 154 15.84 -2.05 -0.39
N GLY A 155 16.90 -2.83 -0.14
CA GLY A 155 17.00 -4.19 -0.65
C GLY A 155 16.14 -5.23 0.09
N GLN A 156 15.68 -4.93 1.31
CA GLN A 156 14.90 -5.87 2.12
C GLN A 156 13.52 -5.29 2.44
N TYR A 157 12.49 -6.01 2.02
CA TYR A 157 11.11 -5.62 2.26
C TYR A 157 10.61 -6.16 3.60
N SER A 158 9.85 -5.35 4.31
CA SER A 158 8.99 -5.83 5.39
C SER A 158 7.72 -5.01 5.46
N ALA A 159 6.55 -5.67 5.51
CA ALA A 159 5.26 -5.02 5.54
C ALA A 159 5.07 -4.12 6.78
N ASN A 160 5.68 -4.49 7.90
CA ASN A 160 5.64 -3.75 9.16
C ASN A 160 6.99 -3.11 9.52
N ALA A 161 7.86 -2.81 8.54
CA ALA A 161 9.16 -2.20 8.81
C ALA A 161 9.05 -0.96 9.72
N TYR A 162 9.97 -0.82 10.67
CA TYR A 162 10.05 0.35 11.55
C TYR A 162 10.32 1.61 10.71
N ALA A 163 9.45 2.62 10.82
CA ALA A 163 9.45 3.81 9.95
C ALA A 163 10.76 4.61 9.99
N TYR A 164 11.53 4.46 11.07
CA TYR A 164 12.75 5.20 11.32
C TYR A 164 14.01 4.34 11.34
N GLY A 165 13.89 3.10 10.83
CA GLY A 165 14.98 2.19 10.54
C GLY A 165 15.32 2.15 9.05
N THR A 166 16.54 1.72 8.72
CA THR A 166 16.97 1.49 7.33
C THR A 166 17.24 0.03 7.00
N LYS A 167 17.00 -0.89 7.95
CA LYS A 167 17.21 -2.32 7.76
C LYS A 167 16.19 -2.90 6.78
N TYR A 168 14.92 -2.65 7.03
CA TYR A 168 13.81 -2.99 6.14
C TYR A 168 13.17 -1.73 5.54
N GLN A 169 12.26 -1.95 4.60
CA GLN A 169 11.37 -0.93 4.08
C GLN A 169 9.99 -1.51 3.83
N ASN A 170 8.96 -0.77 4.23
CA ASN A 170 7.59 -1.02 3.84
C ASN A 170 7.22 -0.12 2.64
N CYS A 171 6.18 -0.50 1.90
CA CYS A 171 5.78 0.22 0.69
C CYS A 171 5.38 1.69 0.93
N ASN A 172 4.68 1.97 2.02
CA ASN A 172 4.21 3.31 2.37
C ASN A 172 5.36 4.21 2.86
N GLN A 173 6.38 3.62 3.50
CA GLN A 173 7.60 4.31 3.94
C GLN A 173 8.37 4.85 2.74
N TRP A 174 8.40 4.13 1.62
CA TRP A 174 8.98 4.63 0.39
C TRP A 174 8.26 5.89 -0.11
N VAL A 175 6.93 5.94 -0.04
CA VAL A 175 6.14 7.14 -0.40
C VAL A 175 6.44 8.29 0.56
N ALA A 176 6.46 8.04 1.87
CA ALA A 176 6.80 9.05 2.87
C ALA A 176 8.22 9.61 2.68
N GLU A 177 9.20 8.75 2.37
CA GLU A 177 10.58 9.16 2.09
C GLU A 177 10.68 9.92 0.76
N LEU A 178 9.91 9.55 -0.26
CA LEU A 178 9.85 10.29 -1.53
C LEU A 178 9.26 11.69 -1.33
N MET A 179 8.19 11.82 -0.55
CA MET A 179 7.60 13.12 -0.18
C MET A 179 8.60 13.98 0.58
N ALA A 180 9.32 13.39 1.54
CA ALA A 180 10.36 14.08 2.29
C ALA A 180 11.50 14.57 1.39
N SER A 181 11.92 13.76 0.42
CA SER A 181 12.91 14.20 -0.57
C SER A 181 12.38 15.31 -1.49
N ALA A 182 11.10 15.24 -1.89
CA ALA A 182 10.45 16.24 -2.73
C ALA A 182 10.40 17.61 -2.06
N TRP A 183 9.98 17.67 -0.80
CA TRP A 183 9.76 18.91 -0.07
C TRP A 183 10.98 19.37 0.72
N GLY A 184 11.87 18.45 1.09
CA GLY A 184 13.11 18.73 1.80
C GLY A 184 14.32 18.99 0.90
N GLY A 185 14.19 18.82 -0.42
CA GLY A 185 15.28 19.03 -1.37
C GLY A 185 16.46 18.07 -1.17
N ALA A 186 16.22 16.90 -0.55
CA ALA A 186 17.26 15.92 -0.28
C ALA A 186 17.67 15.20 -1.59
N ALA A 187 18.58 15.81 -2.35
CA ALA A 187 19.10 15.26 -3.59
C ALA A 187 19.98 14.02 -3.36
N GLY A 188 19.83 13.06 -4.27
CA GLY A 188 20.36 11.70 -4.20
C GLY A 188 21.87 11.60 -4.37
N GLU A 189 22.57 11.54 -3.24
CA GLU A 189 23.86 10.86 -3.07
C GLU A 189 23.87 10.20 -1.68
N GLY A 190 24.54 9.05 -1.57
CA GLY A 190 24.72 8.19 -0.39
C GLY A 190 23.90 8.51 0.86
N ASN A 191 23.04 7.57 1.30
CA ASN A 191 22.12 7.69 2.45
C ASN A 191 20.81 8.47 2.19
N ALA A 192 20.26 8.46 0.98
CA ALA A 192 18.99 9.15 0.65
C ALA A 192 17.86 8.83 1.65
N ARG A 193 17.65 7.55 1.97
CA ARG A 193 16.67 7.11 2.99
C ARG A 193 16.89 7.75 4.36
N LYS A 194 18.14 7.78 4.86
CA LYS A 194 18.43 8.39 6.18
C LYS A 194 18.16 9.90 6.17
N LYS A 195 18.50 10.59 5.09
CA LYS A 195 18.21 12.03 4.92
C LYS A 195 16.71 12.29 4.89
N ALA A 196 15.96 11.51 4.12
CA ALA A 196 14.49 11.59 4.07
C ALA A 196 13.86 11.33 5.45
N GLN A 197 14.29 10.28 6.16
CA GLN A 197 13.82 10.00 7.52
C GLN A 197 14.19 11.09 8.53
N ALA A 198 15.38 11.69 8.43
CA ALA A 198 15.78 12.83 9.28
C ALA A 198 14.87 14.04 9.02
N TRP A 199 14.56 14.31 7.75
CA TRP A 199 13.62 15.36 7.38
C TRP A 199 12.21 15.08 7.91
N LEU A 200 11.71 13.84 7.78
CA LEU A 200 10.41 13.43 8.34
C LEU A 200 10.35 13.66 9.86
N ARG A 201 11.39 13.31 10.61
CA ARG A 201 11.47 13.58 12.06
C ARG A 201 11.45 15.09 12.36
N ALA A 202 12.22 15.86 11.61
CA ALA A 202 12.32 17.31 11.80
C ALA A 202 11.04 18.07 11.44
N ASN A 203 10.10 17.42 10.72
CA ASN A 203 8.83 18.00 10.30
C ASN A 203 7.63 17.29 10.94
N ASP A 204 7.81 16.65 12.10
CA ASP A 204 6.71 16.06 12.88
C ASP A 204 5.86 15.04 12.10
N TYR A 205 6.49 14.28 11.21
CA TYR A 205 5.88 13.07 10.67
C TYR A 205 5.68 12.08 11.81
N VAL A 206 4.45 11.60 11.98
CA VAL A 206 4.13 10.59 12.99
C VAL A 206 3.73 9.32 12.25
N PRO A 207 4.60 8.29 12.19
CA PRO A 207 4.17 7.00 11.67
C PRO A 207 3.03 6.46 12.54
N GLY A 208 2.17 5.62 11.99
CA GLY A 208 1.08 5.07 12.77
C GLY A 208 1.65 4.22 13.90
N PRO A 209 1.15 4.32 15.14
CA PRO A 209 1.19 3.17 16.00
C PRO A 209 0.18 2.16 15.43
N VAL A 210 0.67 1.14 14.74
CA VAL A 210 -0.14 -0.04 14.40
C VAL A 210 -0.32 -0.84 15.68
N LYS A 211 -1.52 -0.78 16.25
CA LYS A 211 -1.86 -1.46 17.50
C LYS A 211 -2.02 -2.95 17.26
N VAL A 212 -1.19 -3.73 17.92
CA VAL A 212 -1.23 -5.19 17.83
C VAL A 212 -2.20 -5.71 18.90
N PRO A 213 -3.24 -6.48 18.55
CA PRO A 213 -4.31 -6.83 19.49
C PRO A 213 -3.87 -7.61 20.74
N SER A 214 -2.73 -8.31 20.68
CA SER A 214 -2.22 -9.11 21.80
C SER A 214 -0.74 -9.46 21.63
N HIS A 215 -0.06 -9.78 22.74
CA HIS A 215 1.27 -10.38 22.70
C HIS A 215 1.32 -11.71 21.93
N PHE A 216 0.23 -12.49 21.97
CA PHE A 216 0.13 -13.70 21.15
C PHE A 216 0.17 -13.37 19.65
N THR A 217 -0.54 -12.33 19.22
CA THR A 217 -0.46 -11.86 17.83
C THR A 217 0.94 -11.37 17.47
N MET A 218 1.58 -10.60 18.35
CA MET A 218 2.96 -10.13 18.15
C MET A 218 3.91 -11.31 17.96
N PHE A 219 3.78 -12.33 18.83
CA PHE A 219 4.56 -13.56 18.74
C PHE A 219 4.24 -14.35 17.45
N ALA A 220 2.96 -14.52 17.08
CA ALA A 220 2.60 -15.23 15.86
C ALA A 220 3.10 -14.52 14.60
N GLY A 221 3.14 -13.18 14.61
CA GLY A 221 3.58 -12.34 13.50
C GLY A 221 5.01 -12.62 13.04
N GLN A 222 5.90 -13.05 13.94
CA GLN A 222 7.30 -13.37 13.58
C GLN A 222 7.42 -14.60 12.65
N PHE A 223 6.36 -15.39 12.53
CA PHE A 223 6.31 -16.55 11.62
C PHE A 223 5.58 -16.22 10.30
N VAL A 224 5.06 -15.00 10.15
CA VAL A 224 4.41 -14.53 8.93
C VAL A 224 5.48 -14.00 7.98
N PRO A 225 5.56 -14.48 6.74
CA PRO A 225 6.53 -13.96 5.77
C PRO A 225 6.43 -12.44 5.62
N LEU A 226 7.59 -11.79 5.45
CA LEU A 226 7.75 -10.33 5.28
C LEU A 226 7.31 -9.49 6.49
N VAL A 227 7.00 -10.11 7.62
CA VAL A 227 6.77 -9.44 8.90
C VAL A 227 7.98 -9.63 9.78
N HIS A 228 8.58 -8.53 10.25
CA HIS A 228 9.76 -8.55 11.10
C HIS A 228 9.54 -7.67 12.32
N VAL A 229 10.06 -8.11 13.47
CA VAL A 229 10.00 -7.36 14.74
C VAL A 229 11.37 -6.94 15.24
N ASP A 230 12.44 -7.42 14.60
CA ASP A 230 13.82 -7.26 15.04
C ASP A 230 14.47 -5.92 14.63
N ASP A 231 13.71 -5.03 13.95
CA ASP A 231 14.07 -3.64 13.67
C ASP A 231 13.24 -2.62 14.48
N HIS A 232 12.30 -3.08 15.31
CA HIS A 232 11.48 -2.22 16.16
C HIS A 232 12.15 -1.96 17.52
N PRO A 233 12.00 -0.76 18.10
CA PRO A 233 12.34 -0.50 19.49
C PRO A 233 11.63 -1.48 20.43
N VAL A 234 12.35 -1.92 21.47
CA VAL A 234 11.84 -2.89 22.44
C VAL A 234 10.60 -2.33 23.15
N GLU A 235 10.57 -1.03 23.41
CA GLU A 235 9.46 -0.31 24.03
C GLU A 235 8.18 -0.40 23.19
N ASP A 236 8.30 -0.27 21.85
CA ASP A 236 7.17 -0.38 20.92
C ASP A 236 6.61 -1.81 20.90
N LEU A 237 7.49 -2.83 20.98
CA LEU A 237 7.08 -4.24 21.06
C LEU A 237 6.33 -4.54 22.36
N HIS A 238 6.84 -4.07 23.50
CA HIS A 238 6.17 -4.22 24.80
C HIS A 238 4.83 -3.47 24.86
N ALA A 239 4.75 -2.30 24.23
CA ALA A 239 3.54 -1.50 24.14
C ALA A 239 2.53 -2.01 23.09
N LEU A 240 2.84 -3.09 22.36
CA LEU A 240 2.05 -3.61 21.26
C LEU A 240 1.70 -2.53 20.22
N SER A 241 2.67 -1.68 19.91
CA SER A 241 2.46 -0.43 19.20
C SER A 241 3.58 -0.19 18.20
N LEU A 242 3.48 -0.81 17.03
CA LEU A 242 4.55 -0.75 16.02
C LEU A 242 4.51 0.58 15.26
N GLN A 243 5.63 1.28 15.19
CA GLN A 243 5.73 2.56 14.47
C GLN A 243 5.97 2.30 12.99
N VAL A 244 4.86 2.16 12.24
CA VAL A 244 4.88 1.76 10.83
C VAL A 244 4.24 2.86 10.01
N SER A 245 4.89 3.27 8.93
CA SER A 245 4.26 4.15 7.95
C SER A 245 3.13 3.41 7.25
N VAL A 246 1.93 3.99 7.33
CA VAL A 246 0.69 3.49 6.73
C VAL A 246 0.03 4.64 5.95
N PRO A 247 -0.91 4.38 5.02
CA PRO A 247 -1.51 5.47 4.26
C PRO A 247 -2.19 6.52 5.16
N ALA A 248 -2.80 6.10 6.27
CA ALA A 248 -3.38 7.01 7.25
C ALA A 248 -2.36 7.97 7.88
N SER A 249 -1.10 7.54 8.13
CA SER A 249 -0.06 8.44 8.65
C SER A 249 0.46 9.40 7.59
N ILE A 250 0.49 8.99 6.31
CA ILE A 250 0.77 9.87 5.18
C ILE A 250 -0.33 10.92 5.03
N GLU A 251 -1.60 10.51 5.01
CA GLU A 251 -2.75 11.42 4.93
C GLU A 251 -2.75 12.45 6.06
N ALA A 252 -2.56 12.00 7.31
CA ALA A 252 -2.51 12.89 8.46
C ALA A 252 -1.36 13.89 8.38
N PHE A 253 -0.20 13.48 7.84
CA PHE A 253 0.93 14.39 7.63
C PHE A 253 0.64 15.44 6.55
N VAL A 254 0.10 15.00 5.40
CA VAL A 254 -0.30 15.89 4.30
C VAL A 254 -1.31 16.91 4.78
N GLN A 255 -2.35 16.48 5.50
CA GLN A 255 -3.40 17.37 6.00
C GLN A 255 -2.86 18.48 6.91
N ARG A 256 -1.87 18.17 7.76
CA ARG A 256 -1.24 19.17 8.65
C ARG A 256 -0.30 20.11 7.89
N ARG A 257 0.49 19.58 6.96
CA ARG A 257 1.56 20.32 6.28
C ARG A 257 1.06 21.15 5.09
N ALA A 258 0.01 20.68 4.42
CA ALA A 258 -0.61 21.26 3.24
C ALA A 258 -2.15 21.25 3.39
N PRO A 259 -2.72 22.09 4.26
CA PRO A 259 -4.15 22.06 4.61
C PRO A 259 -5.08 22.33 3.41
N ASP A 260 -4.59 23.00 2.37
CA ASP A 260 -5.34 23.24 1.13
C ASP A 260 -5.39 22.03 0.18
N THR A 261 -4.82 20.89 0.59
CA THR A 261 -4.91 19.63 -0.14
C THR A 261 -6.38 19.19 -0.25
N GLN A 262 -6.80 18.91 -1.47
CA GLN A 262 -8.12 18.33 -1.74
C GLN A 262 -8.02 16.82 -1.62
N ARG A 263 -8.84 16.24 -0.74
CA ARG A 263 -8.98 14.79 -0.60
C ARG A 263 -10.25 14.32 -1.31
N VAL A 264 -10.14 13.23 -2.07
CA VAL A 264 -11.28 12.52 -2.64
C VAL A 264 -11.18 11.06 -2.26
N GLU A 265 -12.26 10.52 -1.72
CA GLU A 265 -12.38 9.12 -1.39
C GLU A 265 -13.42 8.47 -2.29
N ILE A 266 -13.08 7.28 -2.77
CA ILE A 266 -13.91 6.52 -3.70
C ILE A 266 -14.00 5.12 -3.14
N CYS A 267 -15.21 4.65 -2.88
CA CYS A 267 -15.44 3.27 -2.49
C CYS A 267 -16.45 2.61 -3.42
N HIS A 268 -16.48 1.29 -3.42
CA HIS A 268 -17.53 0.54 -4.10
C HIS A 268 -17.98 -0.66 -3.28
N ASP A 269 -19.22 -1.05 -3.50
CA ASP A 269 -19.79 -2.34 -3.12
C ASP A 269 -20.27 -3.08 -4.38
N GLU A 270 -21.13 -4.09 -4.23
CA GLU A 270 -21.65 -4.85 -5.36
C GLU A 270 -22.64 -4.09 -6.25
N ARG A 271 -23.21 -2.99 -5.75
CA ARG A 271 -24.36 -2.27 -6.31
C ARG A 271 -24.02 -0.85 -6.75
N ARG A 272 -23.00 -0.23 -6.17
CA ARG A 272 -22.69 1.19 -6.38
C ARG A 272 -21.21 1.51 -6.16
N ILE A 273 -20.81 2.64 -6.73
CA ILE A 273 -19.59 3.38 -6.41
C ILE A 273 -20.03 4.68 -5.73
N VAL A 274 -19.36 5.06 -4.66
CA VAL A 274 -19.59 6.32 -3.95
C VAL A 274 -18.30 7.14 -4.01
N VAL A 275 -18.44 8.40 -4.42
CA VAL A 275 -17.35 9.40 -4.43
C VAL A 275 -17.66 10.47 -3.38
N ARG A 276 -16.77 10.62 -2.41
CA ARG A 276 -16.82 11.66 -1.39
C ARG A 276 -15.66 12.63 -1.58
N ARG A 277 -15.95 13.92 -1.63
CA ARG A 277 -14.93 14.98 -1.71
C ARG A 277 -14.82 15.65 -0.35
N GLY A 278 -13.62 15.64 0.23
CA GLY A 278 -13.33 16.15 1.56
C GLY A 278 -12.63 15.12 2.47
N TRP A 279 -12.38 15.57 3.70
CA TRP A 279 -11.61 14.83 4.70
C TRP A 279 -12.44 13.89 5.59
N THR A 280 -13.77 13.97 5.50
CA THR A 280 -14.64 13.03 6.21
C THR A 280 -14.55 11.66 5.54
N PRO A 281 -14.11 10.61 6.26
CA PRO A 281 -13.90 9.30 5.65
C PRO A 281 -15.21 8.64 5.24
N LEU A 282 -15.17 7.80 4.19
CA LEU A 282 -16.26 6.87 3.90
C LEU A 282 -16.22 5.72 4.92
N GLY A 283 -17.40 5.24 5.32
CA GLY A 283 -17.50 4.06 6.18
C GLY A 283 -17.07 2.80 5.44
N ALA A 284 -16.64 1.76 6.17
CA ALA A 284 -16.19 0.49 5.59
C ALA A 284 -17.22 -0.14 4.61
N SER A 285 -18.52 0.06 4.88
CA SER A 285 -19.65 -0.45 4.08
C SER A 285 -19.98 0.39 2.84
N CYS A 286 -19.21 1.44 2.54
CA CYS A 286 -19.44 2.32 1.40
C CYS A 286 -20.87 2.92 1.35
N GLU A 287 -21.32 3.44 2.49
CA GLU A 287 -22.65 4.05 2.61
C GLU A 287 -22.60 5.54 2.21
N PRO A 288 -23.44 5.97 1.24
CA PRO A 288 -23.48 7.36 0.81
C PRO A 288 -24.17 8.25 1.85
N GLN A 289 -23.72 9.50 1.93
CA GLN A 289 -24.30 10.59 2.71
C GLN A 289 -24.70 11.75 1.79
N PRO A 290 -25.51 12.72 2.28
CA PRO A 290 -25.82 13.91 1.50
C PRO A 290 -24.56 14.63 1.02
N GLY A 291 -24.48 14.89 -0.29
CA GLY A 291 -23.33 15.53 -0.94
C GLY A 291 -22.37 14.56 -1.64
N ASP A 292 -22.49 13.25 -1.40
CA ASP A 292 -21.74 12.26 -2.14
C ASP A 292 -22.30 12.06 -3.55
N GLU A 293 -21.40 11.78 -4.50
CA GLU A 293 -21.77 11.34 -5.84
C GLU A 293 -21.90 9.81 -5.84
N VAL A 294 -23.03 9.30 -6.33
CA VAL A 294 -23.35 7.87 -6.33
C VAL A 294 -23.56 7.39 -7.75
N ILE A 295 -22.80 6.37 -8.14
CA ILE A 295 -22.83 5.77 -9.47
C ILE A 295 -23.31 4.33 -9.33
N ALA A 296 -24.40 3.98 -10.00
CA ALA A 296 -24.93 2.62 -9.97
C ALA A 296 -24.02 1.66 -10.76
N ILE A 297 -23.68 0.53 -10.16
CA ILE A 297 -23.11 -0.63 -10.84
C ILE A 297 -24.30 -1.52 -11.14
N ALA A 298 -24.77 -1.52 -12.38
CA ALA A 298 -25.90 -2.35 -12.78
C ALA A 298 -25.61 -3.83 -12.46
N PRO A 299 -26.61 -4.62 -12.04
CA PRO A 299 -26.46 -6.05 -11.78
C PRO A 299 -26.10 -6.83 -13.05
#